data_AF-S7J1R7-F1
#
_entry.id   AF-S7J1R7-F1
#
_cell.length_a   1.000
_cell.length_b   1.000
_cell.length_c   1.000
_cell.angle_alpha   90.00
_cell.angle_beta   90.00
_cell.angle_gamma   90.00
#
_symmetry.space_group_name_H-M   'P 1'
#
loop_
_entity.id
_entity.type
_entity.pdbx_description
1 polymer ?
#
loop_
_entity_poly.entity_id
_entity_poly.type
_entity_poly.pdbx_seq_one_letter_code
_entity_poly.pdbx_strand_id
1 'polypeptide(L)'
;MGPVFEEICTEYLWRQAKAHALPFIPAVIGKWWGTNPLLKQQDDIDILALDKTETEGIFCECKYRNRPMPMEEYDDLVQATAAFPKVTKKHLIFFSKGGYTQPVIERAQREGTQLLSISDLF
;
A
#
# COMPACT_ATOMS: atom_id res chain seq x y z
N MET A 1 -17.88 -0.93 4.24
CA MET A 1 -16.86 -1.98 4.36
C MET A 1 -15.45 -1.51 4.05
N GLY A 2 -15.22 -0.50 3.19
CA GLY A 2 -13.86 0.03 2.91
C GLY A 2 -13.04 0.34 4.17
N PRO A 3 -13.51 1.25 5.05
CA PRO A 3 -12.76 1.61 6.26
C PRO A 3 -12.45 0.44 7.19
N VAL A 4 -13.39 -0.50 7.32
CA VAL A 4 -13.20 -1.72 8.12
C VAL A 4 -12.16 -2.65 7.49
N PHE A 5 -12.11 -2.75 6.17
CA PHE A 5 -11.11 -3.55 5.48
C PHE A 5 -9.71 -2.93 5.61
N GLU A 6 -9.60 -1.62 5.51
CA GLU A 6 -8.35 -0.88 5.74
C GLU A 6 -7.83 -1.07 7.18
N GLU A 7 -8.72 -1.13 8.18
CA GLU A 7 -8.36 -1.49 9.57
C GLU A 7 -7.78 -2.91 9.65
N ILE A 8 -8.41 -3.90 9.01
CA ILE A 8 -7.92 -5.29 8.96
C ILE A 8 -6.54 -5.37 8.30
N CYS A 9 -6.35 -4.67 7.17
CA CYS A 9 -5.05 -4.62 6.48
C CYS A 9 -3.99 -3.92 7.36
N THR A 10 -4.37 -2.88 8.10
CA THR A 10 -3.48 -2.20 9.06
C THR A 10 -3.08 -3.14 10.21
N GLU A 11 -4.02 -3.90 10.75
CA GLU A 11 -3.73 -4.92 11.77
C GLU A 11 -2.78 -6.01 11.24
N TYR A 12 -2.96 -6.46 10.01
CA TYR A 12 -2.05 -7.40 9.36
C TYR A 12 -0.63 -6.83 9.34
N LEU A 13 -0.43 -5.58 8.89
CA LEU A 13 0.88 -4.94 8.89
C LEU A 13 1.47 -4.84 10.30
N TRP A 14 0.66 -4.55 11.32
CA TRP A 14 1.13 -4.58 12.71
C TRP A 14 1.60 -5.96 13.16
N ARG A 15 0.90 -7.03 12.76
CA ARG A 15 1.31 -8.41 13.07
C ARG A 15 2.65 -8.73 12.37
N GLN A 16 2.79 -8.37 11.10
CA GLN A 16 4.05 -8.55 10.35
C GLN A 16 5.20 -7.74 10.97
N ALA A 17 4.94 -6.51 11.42
CA ALA A 17 5.93 -5.67 12.11
C ALA A 17 6.41 -6.34 13.41
N LYS A 18 5.49 -6.83 14.24
CA LYS A 18 5.79 -7.56 15.49
C LYS A 18 6.56 -8.86 15.24
N ALA A 19 6.32 -9.51 14.11
CA ALA A 19 7.04 -10.72 13.70
C ALA A 19 8.38 -10.43 13.01
N HIS A 20 8.80 -9.16 12.89
CA HIS A 20 9.99 -8.76 12.13
C HIS A 20 9.98 -9.23 10.65
N ALA A 21 8.79 -9.36 10.07
CA ALA A 21 8.59 -9.83 8.69
C ALA A 21 8.44 -8.68 7.68
N LEU A 22 8.26 -7.44 8.14
CA LEU A 22 8.33 -6.25 7.28
C LEU A 22 9.80 -5.87 6.99
N PRO A 23 10.07 -5.18 5.87
CA PRO A 23 11.43 -4.74 5.51
C PRO A 23 12.07 -3.81 6.56
N PHE A 24 11.26 -3.13 7.37
CA PHE A 24 11.68 -2.31 8.50
C PHE A 24 10.58 -2.32 9.58
N ILE A 25 10.91 -1.83 10.79
CA ILE A 25 9.93 -1.59 11.85
C ILE A 25 9.35 -0.19 11.66
N PRO A 26 8.04 -0.05 11.36
CA PRO A 26 7.45 1.27 11.17
C PRO A 26 7.48 2.10 12.46
N ALA A 27 7.87 3.38 12.33
CA ALA A 27 7.70 4.37 13.39
C ALA A 27 6.27 4.97 13.37
N VAL A 28 5.68 5.05 12.18
CA VAL A 28 4.31 5.50 11.95
C VAL A 28 3.64 4.52 10.99
N ILE A 29 2.37 4.25 11.22
CA ILE A 29 1.48 3.54 10.30
C ILE A 29 0.06 4.10 10.40
N GLY A 30 -0.58 4.36 9.26
CA GLY A 30 -1.96 4.82 9.22
C GLY A 30 -2.34 5.40 7.85
N LYS A 31 -3.57 5.91 7.75
CA LYS A 31 -4.04 6.62 6.56
C LYS A 31 -3.24 7.89 6.33
N TRP A 32 -3.02 8.23 5.06
CA TRP A 32 -2.48 9.53 4.69
C TRP A 32 -3.40 10.24 3.71
N TRP A 33 -3.58 11.55 3.93
CA TRP A 33 -4.27 12.46 3.04
C TRP A 33 -3.45 13.74 2.97
N GLY A 34 -3.10 14.19 1.77
CA GLY A 34 -2.32 15.41 1.65
C GLY A 34 -2.10 15.86 0.21
N THR A 35 -1.35 16.95 0.07
CA THR A 35 -1.05 17.51 -1.25
C THR A 35 0.03 16.68 -1.95
N ASN A 36 -0.27 16.14 -3.13
CA ASN A 36 0.74 15.59 -4.03
C ASN A 36 1.36 16.73 -4.84
N PRO A 37 2.64 17.10 -4.60
CA PRO A 37 3.27 18.25 -5.23
C PRO A 37 3.50 18.05 -6.73
N LEU A 38 3.57 16.80 -7.22
CA LEU A 38 3.66 16.51 -8.65
C LEU A 38 2.33 16.73 -9.35
N LEU A 39 1.24 16.21 -8.78
CA LEU A 39 -0.10 16.34 -9.37
C LEU A 39 -0.75 17.71 -9.09
N LYS A 40 -0.22 18.47 -8.11
CA LYS A 40 -0.77 19.75 -7.63
C LYS A 40 -2.22 19.66 -7.14
N GLN A 41 -2.59 18.51 -6.58
CA GLN A 41 -3.92 18.23 -6.03
C GLN A 41 -3.81 17.44 -4.72
N GLN A 42 -4.94 17.29 -4.01
CA GLN A 42 -5.03 16.37 -2.88
C GLN A 42 -5.00 14.92 -3.39
N ASP A 43 -4.38 14.06 -2.61
CA ASP A 43 -4.19 12.64 -2.91
C ASP A 43 -4.25 11.87 -1.59
N ASP A 44 -4.49 10.57 -1.67
CA ASP A 44 -4.65 9.70 -0.52
C ASP A 44 -3.90 8.38 -0.68
N ILE A 45 -3.53 7.83 0.47
CA ILE A 45 -2.95 6.49 0.58
C ILE A 45 -3.68 5.78 1.70
N ASP A 46 -4.34 4.66 1.36
CA ASP A 46 -5.14 3.89 2.30
C ASP A 46 -4.34 3.52 3.55
N ILE A 47 -3.09 3.05 3.37
CA ILE A 47 -2.16 2.82 4.49
C ILE A 47 -0.75 3.21 4.08
N LEU A 48 -0.15 4.12 4.86
CA LEU A 48 1.24 4.51 4.78
C LEU A 48 1.96 4.08 6.05
N ALA A 49 3.07 3.37 5.90
CA ALA A 49 4.00 3.10 6.99
C ALA A 49 5.37 3.71 6.67
N LEU A 50 5.98 4.41 7.63
CA LEU A 50 7.29 5.06 7.47
C LEU A 50 8.26 4.59 8.55
N ASP A 51 9.52 4.45 8.19
CA ASP A 51 10.61 4.27 9.15
C ASP A 51 10.84 5.55 9.96
N LYS A 52 11.68 5.47 10.99
CA LYS A 52 11.95 6.60 11.90
C LYS A 52 12.58 7.81 11.18
N THR A 53 13.31 7.58 10.09
CA THR A 53 14.00 8.63 9.33
C THR A 53 13.17 9.17 8.16
N GLU A 54 12.03 8.55 7.87
CA GLU A 54 11.15 8.80 6.72
C GLU A 54 11.88 8.63 5.38
N THR A 55 12.80 7.68 5.33
CA THR A 55 13.62 7.34 4.15
C THR A 55 13.21 6.04 3.50
N GLU A 56 12.49 5.19 4.23
CA GLU A 56 11.93 3.92 3.75
C GLU A 56 10.44 3.85 4.11
N GLY A 57 9.61 3.45 3.15
CA GLY A 57 8.15 3.51 3.30
C GLY A 57 7.43 2.32 2.67
N ILE A 58 6.35 1.90 3.30
CA ILE A 58 5.38 0.95 2.76
C ILE A 58 4.12 1.74 2.42
N PHE A 59 3.67 1.62 1.17
CA PHE A 59 2.49 2.29 0.63
C PHE A 59 1.49 1.21 0.24
N CYS A 60 0.25 1.36 0.68
CA CYS A 60 -0.76 0.34 0.44
C CYS A 60 -2.04 0.91 -0.15
N GLU A 61 -2.68 0.07 -0.96
CA GLU A 61 -4.02 0.27 -1.52
C GLU A 61 -4.90 -0.93 -1.14
N CYS A 62 -6.11 -0.69 -0.64
CA CYS A 62 -7.01 -1.68 -0.07
C CYS A 62 -8.36 -1.69 -0.80
N LYS A 63 -8.67 -2.77 -1.54
CA LYS A 63 -9.95 -2.91 -2.24
C LYS A 63 -10.77 -4.10 -1.76
N TYR A 64 -11.84 -3.80 -1.02
CA TYR A 64 -12.88 -4.76 -0.66
C TYR A 64 -14.00 -4.82 -1.70
N ARG A 65 -13.71 -5.39 -2.87
CA ARG A 65 -14.67 -5.57 -3.98
C ARG A 65 -14.56 -6.99 -4.55
N ASN A 66 -15.64 -7.50 -5.15
CA ASN A 66 -15.62 -8.85 -5.76
C ASN A 66 -14.95 -8.88 -7.14
N ARG A 67 -14.85 -7.73 -7.82
CA ARG A 67 -14.15 -7.62 -9.10
C ARG A 67 -12.64 -7.53 -8.87
N PRO A 68 -11.81 -8.05 -9.79
CA PRO A 68 -10.37 -7.87 -9.72
C PRO A 68 -9.96 -6.39 -9.73
N MET A 69 -8.90 -6.07 -9.00
CA MET A 69 -8.32 -4.72 -8.96
C MET A 69 -7.75 -4.36 -10.34
N PRO A 70 -8.24 -3.27 -10.97
CA PRO A 70 -7.73 -2.80 -12.26
C PRO A 70 -6.38 -2.09 -12.12
N MET A 71 -5.70 -1.91 -13.25
CA MET A 71 -4.38 -1.27 -13.33
C MET A 71 -4.36 0.18 -12.83
N GLU A 72 -5.48 0.89 -12.97
CA GLU A 72 -5.67 2.27 -12.48
C GLU A 72 -5.32 2.41 -10.99
N GLU A 73 -5.81 1.50 -10.14
CA GLU A 73 -5.53 1.54 -8.68
C GLU A 73 -4.02 1.36 -8.39
N TYR A 74 -3.29 0.64 -9.24
CA TYR A 74 -1.84 0.50 -9.12
C TYR A 74 -1.12 1.77 -9.53
N ASP A 75 -1.50 2.34 -10.67
CA ASP A 75 -0.93 3.60 -11.17
C ASP A 75 -1.16 4.75 -10.19
N ASP A 76 -2.36 4.83 -9.60
CA ASP A 76 -2.72 5.82 -8.60
C ASP A 76 -1.81 5.73 -7.37
N LEU A 77 -1.63 4.54 -6.78
CA LEU A 77 -0.74 4.37 -5.62
C LEU A 77 0.71 4.74 -5.95
N VAL A 78 1.21 4.35 -7.13
CA VAL A 78 2.56 4.70 -7.59
C VAL A 78 2.71 6.22 -7.68
N GLN A 79 1.72 6.91 -8.25
CA GLN A 79 1.70 8.37 -8.35
C GLN A 79 1.62 9.03 -6.97
N ALA A 80 0.81 8.51 -6.06
CA ALA A 80 0.68 9.00 -4.69
C ALA A 80 2.00 8.94 -3.92
N THR A 81 2.85 7.94 -4.19
CA THR A 81 4.18 7.87 -3.56
C THR A 81 5.06 9.08 -3.88
N ALA A 82 4.78 9.85 -4.93
CA ALA A 82 5.53 11.04 -5.27
C ALA A 82 5.36 12.19 -4.27
N ALA A 83 4.32 12.14 -3.43
CA ALA A 83 4.17 13.05 -2.29
C ALA A 83 5.29 12.91 -1.24
N PHE A 84 6.12 11.86 -1.34
CA PHE A 84 7.16 11.52 -0.37
C PHE A 84 8.55 11.53 -1.02
N PRO A 85 9.09 12.69 -1.41
CA PRO A 85 10.39 12.79 -2.10
C PRO A 85 11.58 12.37 -1.23
N LYS A 86 11.41 12.35 0.09
CA LYS A 86 12.43 11.93 1.06
C LYS A 86 12.56 10.39 1.16
N VAL A 87 11.49 9.67 0.79
CA VAL A 87 11.46 8.20 0.82
C VAL A 87 12.16 7.66 -0.41
N THR A 88 13.37 7.15 -0.22
CA THR A 88 14.23 6.62 -1.29
C THR A 88 13.98 5.14 -1.56
N LYS A 89 13.48 4.41 -0.56
CA LYS A 89 13.07 3.01 -0.68
C LYS A 89 11.57 2.90 -0.47
N LYS A 90 10.85 2.50 -1.52
CA LYS A 90 9.40 2.41 -1.54
C LYS A 90 8.98 0.97 -1.74
N HIS A 91 8.17 0.45 -0.84
CA HIS A 91 7.54 -0.86 -0.92
C HIS A 91 6.05 -0.67 -1.19
N LEU A 92 5.52 -1.35 -2.19
CA LEU A 92 4.10 -1.30 -2.53
C LEU A 92 3.43 -2.60 -2.12
N ILE A 93 2.26 -2.49 -1.47
CA ILE A 93 1.44 -3.63 -1.09
C ILE A 93 -0.01 -3.36 -1.48
N PHE A 94 -0.57 -4.21 -2.34
CA PHE A 94 -1.97 -4.11 -2.73
C PHE A 94 -2.77 -5.20 -2.02
N PHE A 95 -3.86 -4.82 -1.36
CA PHE A 95 -4.80 -5.75 -0.74
C PHE A 95 -6.08 -5.83 -1.57
N SER A 96 -6.49 -7.02 -1.99
CA SER A 96 -7.71 -7.17 -2.78
C SER A 96 -8.52 -8.40 -2.41
N LYS A 97 -9.82 -8.19 -2.17
CA LYS A 97 -10.78 -9.30 -2.05
C LYS A 97 -10.99 -10.06 -3.36
N GLY A 98 -11.14 -9.32 -4.46
CA GLY A 98 -11.51 -9.86 -5.77
C GLY A 98 -10.33 -10.33 -6.61
N GLY A 99 -9.12 -10.32 -6.03
CA GLY A 99 -7.87 -10.56 -6.76
C GLY A 99 -7.47 -9.38 -7.65
N TYR A 100 -6.68 -9.66 -8.67
CA TYR A 100 -6.01 -8.66 -9.51
C TYR A 100 -6.20 -8.98 -10.98
N THR A 101 -6.27 -7.93 -11.80
CA THR A 101 -6.22 -8.11 -13.25
C THR A 101 -4.83 -8.58 -13.69
N GLN A 102 -4.76 -9.27 -14.84
CA GLN A 102 -3.51 -9.80 -15.37
C GLN A 102 -2.38 -8.74 -15.49
N PRO A 103 -2.64 -7.51 -15.98
CA PRO A 103 -1.60 -6.47 -16.05
C PRO A 103 -1.02 -6.09 -14.68
N VAL A 104 -1.85 -6.08 -13.62
CA VAL A 104 -1.39 -5.81 -12.25
C VAL A 104 -0.46 -6.91 -11.78
N ILE A 105 -0.81 -8.18 -12.02
CA ILE A 105 0.03 -9.34 -11.66
C ILE A 105 1.38 -9.26 -12.36
N GLU A 106 1.39 -8.99 -13.66
CA GLU A 106 2.60 -8.91 -14.47
C GLU A 106 3.51 -7.76 -14.05
N ARG A 107 2.95 -6.59 -13.74
CA ARG A 107 3.74 -5.45 -13.25
C ARG A 107 4.28 -5.74 -11.86
N ALA A 108 3.47 -6.31 -10.97
CA ALA A 108 3.89 -6.61 -9.62
C ALA A 108 5.07 -7.61 -9.59
N GLN A 109 5.02 -8.65 -10.43
CA GLN A 109 6.13 -9.59 -10.58
C GLN A 109 7.41 -8.92 -11.09
N ARG A 110 7.30 -7.97 -12.00
CA ARG A 110 8.44 -7.23 -12.57
C ARG A 110 9.07 -6.27 -11.57
N GLU A 111 8.24 -5.62 -10.76
CA GLU A 111 8.66 -4.55 -9.84
C GLU A 111 8.90 -5.05 -8.41
N GLY A 112 8.57 -6.31 -8.10
CA GLY A 112 8.69 -6.88 -6.75
C GLY A 112 7.61 -6.39 -5.78
N THR A 113 6.47 -5.93 -6.29
CA THR A 113 5.32 -5.46 -5.49
C THR A 113 4.57 -6.64 -4.88
N GLN A 114 4.11 -6.47 -3.64
CA GLN A 114 3.35 -7.50 -2.93
C GLN A 114 1.86 -7.41 -3.25
N LEU A 115 1.26 -8.55 -3.59
CA LEU A 115 -0.18 -8.69 -3.84
C LEU A 115 -0.76 -9.66 -2.80
N LEU A 116 -1.66 -9.18 -1.94
CA LEU A 116 -2.24 -9.94 -0.83
C LEU A 116 -3.77 -10.05 -0.95
N SER A 117 -4.25 -11.28 -0.94
CA SER A 117 -5.66 -11.64 -0.88
C SER A 117 -6.16 -11.74 0.56
N ILE A 118 -7.47 -11.95 0.75
CA ILE A 118 -8.05 -12.14 2.10
C ILE A 118 -7.42 -13.33 2.83
N SER A 119 -7.11 -14.42 2.13
CA SER A 119 -6.52 -15.61 2.77
C SER A 119 -5.12 -15.36 3.31
N ASP A 120 -4.42 -14.33 2.84
CA ASP A 120 -3.08 -13.99 3.32
C ASP A 120 -3.10 -13.17 4.62
N LEU A 121 -4.27 -12.67 5.04
CA LEU A 121 -4.41 -11.79 6.20
C LEU A 121 -4.51 -12.53 7.56
N PHE A 122 -4.58 -13.86 7.54
CA PHE A 122 -4.88 -14.70 8.70
C PHE A 122 -3.93 -15.89 8.84
#